data_AF-A0A967L9P7-F1
#
_entry.id   AF-A0A967L9P7-F1
#
_cell.length_a   1.000
_cell.length_b   1.000
_cell.length_c   1.000
_cell.angle_alpha   90.00
_cell.angle_beta   90.00
_cell.angle_gamma   90.00
#
_symmetry.space_group_name_H-M   'P 1'
#
loop_
_entity.id
_entity.type
_entity.pdbx_description
1 polymer ?
#
loop_
_entity_poly.entity_id
_entity_poly.type
_entity_poly.pdbx_seq_one_letter_code
_entity_poly.pdbx_strand_id
1 'polypeptide(L)'
;MLTEPALILVAAAPLSPLTAPFEAAARRGLLVLLIVAGMVMMIAVFLTARMTRSLGRLAAAAEAVSRGELDRRVEATGRDEIGQVAGAFNTMTESLRRTLRELADRQALAAVGEFAASLSHEVRNALT
;
A
#
# COMPACT_ATOMS: atom_id res chain seq x y z
N MET A 1 -19.07 87.50 -34.06
CA MET A 1 -17.98 86.50 -33.96
C MET A 1 -18.40 85.47 -32.91
N LEU A 2 -18.95 84.34 -33.34
CA LEU A 2 -19.24 83.18 -32.48
C LEU A 2 -18.46 82.02 -33.09
N THR A 3 -17.53 81.46 -32.33
CA THR A 3 -16.71 80.29 -32.68
C THR A 3 -17.59 79.05 -32.66
N GLU A 4 -17.66 78.32 -33.79
CA GLU A 4 -18.42 77.07 -33.85
C GLU A 4 -17.77 75.99 -32.97
N PRO A 5 -18.54 75.18 -32.22
CA PRO A 5 -17.99 74.12 -31.40
C PRO A 5 -17.46 72.98 -32.27
N ALA A 6 -16.17 72.68 -32.16
CA ALA A 6 -15.58 71.49 -32.77
C ALA A 6 -16.10 70.23 -32.07
N LEU A 7 -16.98 69.49 -32.74
CA LEU A 7 -17.44 68.18 -32.28
C LEU A 7 -16.29 67.18 -32.38
N ILE A 8 -15.78 66.74 -31.22
CA ILE A 8 -14.81 65.64 -31.15
C ILE A 8 -15.60 64.32 -31.17
N LEU A 9 -15.48 63.58 -32.28
CA LEU A 9 -16.03 62.24 -32.40
C LEU A 9 -15.19 61.29 -31.54
N VAL A 10 -15.65 61.01 -30.31
CA VAL A 10 -15.10 59.91 -29.52
C VAL A 10 -15.71 58.62 -30.05
N ALA A 11 -15.01 57.96 -30.97
CA ALA A 11 -15.35 56.61 -31.36
C ALA A 11 -15.15 55.70 -30.14
N ALA A 12 -16.25 55.20 -29.56
CA ALA A 12 -16.20 54.10 -28.61
C ALA A 12 -15.81 52.83 -29.39
N ALA A 13 -14.50 52.66 -29.63
CA ALA A 13 -14.00 51.41 -30.18
C ALA A 13 -14.29 50.30 -29.16
N PRO A 14 -14.85 49.15 -29.57
CA PRO A 14 -15.07 48.05 -28.65
C PRO A 14 -13.71 47.63 -28.07
N LEU A 15 -13.63 47.48 -26.75
CA LEU A 15 -12.42 46.98 -26.08
C LEU A 15 -12.21 45.47 -26.29
N SER A 16 -13.16 44.78 -26.93
CA SER A 16 -13.10 43.34 -27.19
C SER A 16 -11.86 42.87 -27.95
N PRO A 17 -11.26 43.61 -28.92
CA PRO A 17 -10.01 43.19 -29.54
C PRO A 17 -8.83 43.24 -28.56
N LEU A 18 -8.90 44.11 -27.54
CA LEU A 18 -7.90 44.20 -26.49
C LEU A 18 -8.09 43.11 -25.42
N THR A 19 -9.33 42.69 -25.12
CA THR A 19 -9.63 41.67 -24.09
C THR A 19 -9.73 40.23 -24.62
N ALA A 20 -10.13 40.03 -25.87
CA ALA A 20 -10.26 38.72 -26.51
C ALA A 20 -9.01 37.82 -26.40
N PRO A 21 -7.76 38.30 -26.58
CA PRO A 21 -6.58 37.45 -26.37
C PRO A 21 -6.45 37.00 -24.90
N PHE A 22 -6.82 37.84 -23.93
CA PHE A 22 -6.79 37.49 -22.51
C PHE A 22 -7.86 36.46 -22.15
N GLU A 23 -9.08 36.58 -22.67
CA GLU A 23 -10.15 35.61 -22.44
C GLU A 23 -9.81 34.23 -23.03
N ALA A 24 -9.22 34.19 -24.22
CA ALA A 24 -8.76 32.96 -24.84
C ALA A 24 -7.61 32.30 -24.05
N ALA A 25 -6.66 33.11 -23.58
CA ALA A 25 -5.57 32.62 -22.73
C ALA A 25 -6.09 32.10 -21.38
N ALA A 26 -7.01 32.81 -20.73
CA ALA A 26 -7.63 32.42 -19.47
C ALA A 26 -8.40 31.09 -19.61
N ARG A 27 -9.18 30.91 -20.68
CA ARG A 27 -9.91 29.66 -20.93
C ARG A 27 -8.96 28.48 -21.13
N ARG A 28 -7.89 28.66 -21.91
CA ARG A 28 -6.86 27.61 -22.09
C ARG A 28 -6.17 27.28 -20.77
N GLY A 29 -5.80 28.30 -19.99
CA GLY A 29 -5.21 28.13 -18.67
C GLY A 29 -6.11 27.34 -17.72
N LEU A 30 -7.42 27.66 -17.69
CA LEU A 30 -8.40 26.92 -16.90
C LEU A 30 -8.52 25.46 -17.35
N LEU A 31 -8.56 25.18 -18.66
CA LEU A 31 -8.61 23.80 -19.16
C LEU A 31 -7.37 23.00 -18.75
N VAL A 32 -6.17 23.58 -18.88
CA VAL A 32 -4.92 22.95 -18.45
C VAL A 32 -4.94 22.70 -16.94
N LEU A 33 -5.36 23.67 -16.15
CA LEU A 33 -5.48 23.52 -14.69
C LEU A 33 -6.41 22.37 -14.31
N LEU A 34 -7.58 22.28 -14.93
CA LEU A 34 -8.56 21.22 -14.66
C LEU A 34 -8.03 19.84 -15.05
N ILE A 35 -7.33 19.73 -16.18
CA ILE A 35 -6.71 18.47 -16.62
C ILE A 35 -5.63 18.04 -15.62
N VAL A 36 -4.75 18.95 -15.21
CA VAL A 36 -3.69 18.66 -14.24
C VAL A 36 -4.29 18.27 -12.88
N ALA A 37 -5.27 19.04 -12.38
CA ALA A 37 -5.95 18.73 -11.13
C ALA A 37 -6.65 17.36 -11.18
N GLY A 38 -7.32 17.05 -12.29
CA GLY A 38 -7.96 15.74 -12.51
C GLY A 38 -6.94 14.59 -12.53
N MET A 39 -5.79 14.79 -13.18
CA MET A 39 -4.72 13.79 -13.24
C MET A 39 -4.11 13.54 -11.86
N VAL A 40 -3.81 14.61 -11.10
CA VAL A 40 -3.29 14.49 -9.73
C VAL A 40 -4.30 13.76 -8.83
N MET A 41 -5.59 14.12 -8.91
CA MET A 41 -6.64 13.45 -8.15
C MET A 41 -6.74 11.96 -8.51
N MET A 42 -6.70 11.63 -9.80
CA MET A 42 -6.72 10.23 -10.26
C MET A 42 -5.54 9.43 -9.72
N ILE A 43 -4.32 9.97 -9.79
CA ILE A 43 -3.12 9.32 -9.26
C ILE A 43 -3.23 9.14 -7.74
N ALA A 44 -3.67 10.18 -7.02
CA ALA A 44 -3.83 10.12 -5.56
C ALA A 44 -4.83 9.05 -5.12
N VAL A 45 -5.99 8.98 -5.76
CA VAL A 45 -7.01 7.95 -5.48
C VAL A 45 -6.48 6.56 -5.79
N PHE A 46 -5.80 6.38 -6.93
CA PHE A 46 -5.22 5.10 -7.31
C PHE A 46 -4.15 4.61 -6.32
N LEU A 47 -3.20 5.47 -5.93
CA LEU A 47 -2.18 5.14 -4.93
C LEU A 47 -2.79 4.81 -3.58
N THR A 48 -3.72 5.64 -3.11
CA THR A 48 -4.40 5.44 -1.83
C THR A 48 -5.15 4.11 -1.80
N ALA A 49 -5.95 3.81 -2.83
CA ALA A 49 -6.68 2.55 -2.91
C ALA A 49 -5.73 1.33 -2.92
N ARG A 50 -4.61 1.44 -3.65
CA ARG A 50 -3.58 0.39 -3.67
C ARG A 50 -2.95 0.18 -2.29
N MET A 51 -2.58 1.25 -1.59
CA MET A 51 -1.98 1.20 -0.26
C MET A 51 -2.96 0.62 0.77
N THR A 52 -4.18 1.14 0.84
CA THR A 52 -5.21 0.66 1.76
C THR A 52 -5.51 -0.83 1.55
N ARG A 53 -5.61 -1.28 0.29
CA ARG A 53 -5.80 -2.70 -0.02
C ARG A 53 -4.63 -3.56 0.44
N SER A 54 -3.39 -3.09 0.23
CA SER A 54 -2.20 -3.83 0.67
C SER A 54 -2.12 -3.93 2.20
N LEU A 55 -2.37 -2.83 2.91
CA LEU A 55 -2.40 -2.80 4.37
C LEU A 55 -3.51 -3.69 4.93
N GLY A 56 -4.70 -3.69 4.31
CA GLY A 56 -5.79 -4.59 4.71
C GLY A 56 -5.42 -6.07 4.56
N ARG A 57 -4.73 -6.45 3.48
CA ARG A 57 -4.23 -7.82 3.30
C ARG A 57 -3.19 -8.21 4.35
N LEU A 58 -2.29 -7.29 4.70
CA LEU A 58 -1.28 -7.52 5.73
C LEU A 58 -1.92 -7.68 7.11
N ALA A 59 -2.90 -6.83 7.45
CA ALA A 59 -3.65 -6.93 8.70
C ALA A 59 -4.38 -8.27 8.82
N ALA A 60 -5.09 -8.69 7.77
CA ALA A 60 -5.79 -9.97 7.74
C ALA A 60 -4.83 -11.16 7.87
N ALA A 61 -3.65 -11.09 7.24
CA ALA A 61 -2.64 -12.14 7.37
C ALA A 61 -2.03 -12.18 8.78
N ALA A 62 -1.78 -11.03 9.40
CA ALA A 62 -1.30 -10.95 10.78
C ALA A 62 -2.32 -11.55 11.77
N GLU A 63 -3.61 -11.30 11.55
CA GLU A 63 -4.68 -11.90 12.34
C GLU A 63 -4.80 -13.42 12.14
N ALA A 64 -4.56 -13.92 10.92
CA ALA A 64 -4.49 -15.36 10.66
C ALA A 64 -3.29 -15.99 11.39
N VAL A 65 -2.12 -15.35 11.35
CA VAL A 65 -0.91 -15.79 12.06
C VAL A 65 -1.13 -15.83 13.57
N SER A 66 -1.86 -14.87 14.15
CA SER A 66 -2.16 -14.87 15.60
C SER A 66 -3.06 -16.04 16.03
N ARG A 67 -3.82 -16.62 15.09
CA ARG A 67 -4.60 -17.86 15.28
C ARG A 67 -3.81 -19.14 14.97
N GLY A 68 -2.53 -19.02 14.61
CA GLY A 68 -1.68 -20.16 14.25
C GLY A 68 -1.73 -20.55 12.77
N GLU A 69 -2.43 -19.80 11.91
CA GLU A 69 -2.49 -20.07 10.46
C GLU A 69 -1.25 -19.50 9.75
N LEU A 70 -0.13 -20.23 9.78
CA LEU A 70 1.17 -19.76 9.27
C LEU A 70 1.40 -19.96 7.77
N ASP A 71 0.48 -20.62 7.06
CA ASP A 71 0.63 -20.89 5.62
C ASP A 71 0.20 -19.71 4.74
N ARG A 72 -0.42 -18.68 5.33
CA ARG A 72 -0.83 -17.47 4.62
C ARG A 72 0.39 -16.60 4.28
N ARG A 73 0.53 -16.27 2.99
CA ARG A 73 1.55 -15.33 2.50
C ARG A 73 0.90 -14.04 2.00
N VAL A 74 1.58 -12.92 2.24
CA VAL A 74 1.19 -11.62 1.70
C VAL A 74 1.99 -11.36 0.43
N GLU A 75 1.31 -11.00 -0.67
CA GLU A 75 1.99 -10.67 -1.92
C GLU A 75 2.80 -9.36 -1.80
N ALA A 76 4.12 -9.47 -1.92
CA ALA A 76 5.05 -8.34 -1.93
C ALA A 76 5.22 -7.78 -3.36
N THR A 77 4.13 -7.29 -3.96
CA THR A 77 4.13 -6.75 -5.34
C THR A 77 4.72 -5.33 -5.48
N GLY A 78 5.04 -4.66 -4.36
CA GLY A 78 5.60 -3.30 -4.34
C GLY A 78 7.12 -3.30 -4.17
N ARG A 79 7.82 -2.33 -4.78
CA ARG A 79 9.22 -2.00 -4.46
C ARG A 79 9.31 -0.83 -3.46
N ASP A 80 8.16 -0.40 -2.96
CA ASP A 80 8.01 0.62 -1.94
C ASP A 80 8.18 0.02 -0.53
N GLU A 81 8.08 0.89 0.48
CA GLU A 81 8.14 0.54 1.89
C GLU A 81 7.08 -0.50 2.26
N ILE A 82 5.90 -0.46 1.62
CA ILE A 82 4.81 -1.41 1.86
C ILE A 82 5.20 -2.81 1.39
N GLY A 83 5.82 -2.93 0.21
CA GLY A 83 6.35 -4.18 -0.29
C GLY A 83 7.47 -4.74 0.59
N GLN A 84 8.36 -3.88 1.09
CA GLN A 84 9.42 -4.28 2.02
C GLN A 84 8.85 -4.84 3.34
N VAL A 85 7.84 -4.17 3.92
CA VAL A 85 7.17 -4.65 5.14
C VAL A 85 6.45 -5.98 4.89
N ALA A 86 5.77 -6.15 3.74
CA ALA A 86 5.16 -7.43 3.39
C ALA A 86 6.19 -8.55 3.25
N GLY A 87 7.36 -8.26 2.66
CA GLY A 87 8.48 -9.20 2.59
C GLY A 87 9.02 -9.58 3.97
N ALA A 88 9.25 -8.60 4.83
CA ALA A 88 9.70 -8.82 6.20
C ALA A 88 8.69 -9.64 7.02
N PHE A 89 7.39 -9.37 6.88
CA PHE A 89 6.32 -10.13 7.50
C PHE A 89 6.34 -11.61 7.08
N ASN A 90 6.47 -11.89 5.78
CA ASN A 90 6.56 -13.27 5.30
C ASN A 90 7.78 -14.01 5.87
N THR A 91 8.93 -13.33 5.95
CA THR A 91 10.15 -13.90 6.55
C THR A 91 9.97 -14.20 8.03
N MET A 92 9.31 -13.31 8.78
CA MET A 92 8.97 -13.53 10.18
C MET A 92 8.05 -14.75 10.35
N THR A 93 6.99 -14.85 9.57
CA THR A 93 6.05 -15.99 9.61
C THR A 93 6.73 -17.31 9.25
N GLU A 94 7.61 -17.30 8.25
CA GLU A 94 8.40 -18.48 7.88
C GLU A 94 9.36 -18.92 9.00
N SER A 95 9.99 -17.95 9.67
CA SER A 95 10.87 -18.20 10.81
C SER A 95 10.10 -18.80 11.99
N LEU A 96 8.92 -18.24 12.31
CA LEU A 96 8.04 -18.77 13.34
C LEU A 96 7.63 -20.22 13.04
N ARG A 97 7.22 -20.49 11.80
CA ARG A 97 6.85 -21.84 11.34
C ARG A 97 7.99 -22.83 11.51
N ARG A 98 9.22 -22.43 11.17
CA ARG A 98 10.42 -23.25 11.35
C ARG A 98 10.68 -23.53 12.83
N THR A 99 10.64 -22.52 13.69
CA THR A 99 10.87 -22.69 15.13
C THR A 99 9.85 -23.64 15.76
N LEU A 100 8.56 -23.54 15.39
CA LEU A 100 7.53 -24.44 15.90
C LEU A 100 7.76 -25.90 15.49
N ARG A 101 8.22 -26.15 14.25
CA ARG A 101 8.59 -27.50 13.80
C ARG A 101 9.77 -28.06 14.55
N GLU A 102 10.83 -27.27 14.71
CA GLU A 102 12.03 -27.70 15.44
C GLU A 102 11.70 -28.05 16.91
N LEU A 103 10.74 -27.33 17.53
CA LEU A 103 10.25 -27.67 18.88
C LEU A 103 9.46 -28.97 18.88
N ALA A 104 8.55 -29.17 17.93
CA ALA A 104 7.76 -30.40 17.81
C ALA A 104 8.64 -31.64 17.59
N ASP A 105 9.65 -31.53 16.72
CA ASP A 105 10.59 -32.61 16.42
C ASP A 105 11.40 -33.00 17.66
N ARG A 106 11.85 -32.01 18.46
CA ARG A 106 12.56 -32.26 19.72
C ARG A 106 11.68 -32.95 20.75
N GLN A 107 10.41 -32.56 20.87
CA GLN A 107 9.46 -33.22 21.78
C GLN A 107 9.21 -34.66 21.37
N ALA A 108 9.06 -34.94 20.07
CA ALA A 108 8.90 -36.30 19.56
C ALA A 108 10.11 -37.19 19.88
N LEU A 109 11.33 -36.69 19.67
CA LEU A 109 12.56 -37.43 20.00
C LEU A 109 12.70 -37.70 21.50
N ALA A 110 12.36 -36.72 22.36
CA ALA A 110 12.42 -36.90 23.81
C ALA A 110 11.44 -37.98 24.29
N ALA A 111 10.20 -37.96 23.77
CA ALA A 111 9.20 -38.98 24.09
C ALA A 111 9.64 -40.40 23.69
N VAL A 112 10.27 -40.54 22.51
CA VAL A 112 10.84 -41.82 22.06
C VAL A 112 11.99 -42.27 22.99
N GLY A 113 12.85 -41.34 23.42
CA GLY A 113 13.95 -41.61 24.33
C GLY A 113 13.51 -42.12 25.70
N GLU A 114 12.49 -41.48 26.29
CA GLU A 114 11.89 -41.94 27.57
C GLU A 114 11.30 -43.35 27.45
N PHE A 115 10.60 -43.63 26.34
CA PHE A 115 10.01 -44.94 26.10
C PHE A 115 11.08 -46.04 26.00
N ALA A 116 12.17 -45.77 25.28
CA ALA A 116 13.29 -46.69 25.16
C ALA A 116 13.99 -46.94 26.50
N ALA A 117 14.12 -45.90 27.35
CA ALA A 117 14.67 -46.01 28.68
C ALA A 117 13.78 -46.84 29.63
N SER A 118 12.46 -46.62 29.61
CA SER A 118 11.49 -47.39 30.40
C SER A 118 11.51 -48.89 30.05
N LEU A 119 11.53 -49.23 28.76
CA LEU A 119 11.63 -50.63 28.31
C LEU A 119 12.94 -51.28 28.78
N SER A 120 14.04 -50.51 28.80
CA SER A 120 15.34 -51.01 29.27
C SER A 120 15.33 -51.32 30.77
N HIS A 121 14.60 -50.54 31.57
CA HIS A 121 14.43 -50.80 33.01
C HIS A 121 13.57 -52.04 33.29
N GLU A 122 12.48 -52.26 32.55
CA GLU A 122 11.62 -53.45 32.72
C GLU A 122 12.28 -54.74 32.28
N VAL A 123 12.95 -54.75 31.13
CA VAL A 123 13.65 -55.95 30.63
C VAL A 123 14.77 -56.36 31.59
N ARG A 124 15.48 -55.40 32.17
CA ARG A 124 16.52 -55.70 33.16
C ARG A 124 15.93 -56.25 34.46
N ASN A 125 14.81 -55.72 34.94
CA ASN A 125 14.13 -56.22 36.14
C ASN A 125 13.53 -57.62 35.95
N ALA A 126 13.12 -58.00 34.73
CA ALA A 126 12.58 -59.33 34.44
C ALA A 126 13.66 -60.43 34.28
N LEU A 127 14.94 -60.04 34.21
CA LEU A 127 16.09 -60.94 33.99
C LEU A 127 17.01 -61.09 35.23
N THR A 128 16.67 -60.45 36.34
CA THR A 128 17.24 -60.65 37.68
C THR A 128 16.22 -61.31 38.60
#